data_AF-A0A4Q4R9F1-F1
#
_entry.id   AF-A0A4Q4R9F1-F1
#
_cell.length_a   1.000
_cell.length_b   1.000
_cell.length_c   1.000
_cell.angle_alpha   90.00
_cell.angle_beta   90.00
_cell.angle_gamma   90.00
#
_symmetry.space_group_name_H-M   'P 1'
#
loop_
_entity.id
_entity.type
_entity.pdbx_description
1 polymer ?
#
loop_
_entity_poly.entity_id
_entity_poly.type
_entity_poly.pdbx_seq_one_letter_code
_entity_poly.pdbx_strand_id
1 'polypeptide(L)'
;MLGRLEMSVDQCIEAYTGMMDVIFDPKDKKKLPFKIRNGKVQPQYKTKHMEQAIKQVMSNAGWTSDDRFRGSKNSSCKTVVIALTAEGRAPTRFTDYERPGEHSNFYNEVKIWEVARATSAATSFFAPMEITHAGEPRRFLDAGIGSNNPIDELYLEAMSQFDKSEEEFDKQIRVLVSIGTGRPALHGFGEKVTEVAKSIASIATETQDTANTFHLTHRKLANRGGYFRFNPPDLSEVAIDESSKKGIIASRTDTYGNDAHTLEMVERWVAVAGFEKSASTLIESIEMIDFT
;
A
#
# COMPACT_ATOMS: atom_id res chain seq x y z
N MET A 1 -5.75 6.47 0.59
CA MET A 1 -6.94 6.94 -0.16
C MET A 1 -8.15 6.08 0.20
N LEU A 2 -8.22 4.82 -0.24
CA LEU A 2 -9.37 3.92 0.06
C LEU A 2 -9.74 3.82 1.54
N GLY A 3 -8.86 3.29 2.40
CA GLY A 3 -9.19 3.04 3.81
C GLY A 3 -9.36 4.32 4.62
N ARG A 4 -8.31 5.15 4.71
CA ARG A 4 -8.33 6.33 5.59
C ARG A 4 -9.15 7.51 5.06
N LEU A 5 -9.16 7.78 3.75
CA LEU A 5 -9.91 8.92 3.18
C LEU A 5 -11.31 8.52 2.69
N GLU A 6 -11.66 7.24 2.75
CA GLU A 6 -12.98 6.69 2.35
C GLU A 6 -13.37 7.04 0.91
N MET A 7 -12.36 7.22 0.05
CA MET A 7 -12.56 7.51 -1.37
C MET A 7 -13.00 6.25 -2.11
N SER A 8 -13.86 6.41 -3.12
CA SER A 8 -14.19 5.32 -4.05
C SER A 8 -12.98 4.92 -4.89
N VAL A 9 -13.05 3.75 -5.53
CA VAL A 9 -12.01 3.29 -6.46
C VAL A 9 -11.81 4.31 -7.60
N ASP A 10 -12.89 4.83 -8.18
CA ASP A 10 -12.82 5.82 -9.27
C ASP A 10 -12.14 7.12 -8.81
N GLN A 11 -12.49 7.61 -7.62
CA GLN A 11 -11.84 8.78 -7.03
C GLN A 11 -10.35 8.53 -6.78
N CYS A 12 -9.97 7.32 -6.35
CA CYS A 12 -8.57 6.96 -6.17
C CYS A 12 -7.81 6.96 -7.50
N ILE A 13 -8.40 6.40 -8.56
CA ILE A 13 -7.79 6.37 -9.89
C ILE A 13 -7.59 7.80 -10.42
N GLU A 14 -8.61 8.64 -10.32
CA GLU A 14 -8.55 10.05 -10.74
C GLU A 14 -7.47 10.81 -9.96
N ALA A 15 -7.50 10.71 -8.62
CA ALA A 15 -6.55 11.37 -7.74
C ALA A 15 -5.11 10.94 -8.02
N TYR A 16 -4.86 9.63 -8.13
CA TYR A 16 -3.52 9.10 -8.43
C TYR A 16 -3.02 9.59 -9.80
N THR A 17 -3.90 9.56 -10.81
CA THR A 17 -3.59 10.03 -12.15
C THR A 17 -3.22 11.51 -12.16
N GLY A 18 -3.93 12.36 -11.41
CA GLY A 18 -3.61 13.77 -11.26
C GLY A 18 -2.33 14.03 -10.47
N MET A 19 -2.08 13.28 -9.39
CA MET A 19 -0.86 13.42 -8.58
C MET A 19 0.41 13.14 -9.40
N MET A 20 0.36 12.15 -10.29
CA MET A 20 1.51 11.75 -11.11
C MET A 20 2.09 12.90 -11.94
N ASP A 21 1.24 13.76 -12.49
CA ASP A 21 1.69 14.88 -13.33
C ASP A 21 2.36 15.99 -12.51
N VAL A 22 1.98 16.13 -11.23
CA VAL A 22 2.57 17.11 -10.30
C VAL A 22 3.89 16.60 -9.72
N ILE A 23 3.92 15.32 -9.34
CA ILE A 23 5.06 14.72 -8.64
C ILE A 23 6.25 14.52 -9.59
N PHE A 24 5.98 14.07 -10.82
CA PHE A 24 7.00 13.71 -11.80
C PHE A 24 7.14 14.76 -12.90
N ASP A 25 7.06 16.06 -12.57
CA ASP A 25 7.31 17.13 -13.54
C ASP A 25 8.71 16.96 -14.16
N PRO A 26 8.82 16.72 -15.49
CA PRO A 26 10.11 16.54 -16.16
C PRO A 26 11.07 17.74 -15.99
N LYS A 27 10.54 18.93 -15.70
CA LYS A 27 11.34 20.14 -15.44
C LYS A 27 12.11 20.05 -14.12
N ASP A 28 11.64 19.25 -13.18
CA ASP A 28 12.26 19.08 -11.86
C ASP A 28 13.26 17.92 -11.81
N LYS A 29 13.26 17.05 -12.83
CA LYS A 29 14.22 15.97 -12.94
C LYS A 29 15.64 16.54 -13.08
N LYS A 30 16.47 16.36 -12.05
CA LYS A 30 17.88 16.78 -12.09
C LYS A 30 18.60 16.05 -13.23
N LYS A 31 19.21 16.80 -14.15
CA LYS A 31 19.88 16.27 -15.35
C LYS A 31 21.18 15.48 -15.10
N LEU A 32 21.63 15.31 -13.84
CA LEU A 32 22.88 14.61 -13.51
C LEU A 32 22.61 13.31 -12.74
N PRO A 33 23.41 12.25 -12.95
CA PRO A 33 23.29 10.98 -12.21
C PRO A 33 23.47 11.19 -10.70
N PHE A 34 22.99 10.22 -9.91
CA PHE A 34 23.00 10.22 -8.44
C PHE A 34 24.25 10.89 -7.87
N LYS A 35 24.12 12.11 -7.36
CA LYS A 35 25.21 12.72 -6.60
C LYS A 35 25.19 12.12 -5.20
N ILE A 36 26.19 11.29 -4.89
CA ILE A 36 26.55 11.00 -3.51
C ILE A 36 27.30 12.23 -3.00
N ARG A 37 26.71 12.98 -2.08
CA ARG A 37 27.41 14.07 -1.38
C ARG A 37 27.52 13.65 0.09
N ASN A 38 28.74 13.53 0.59
CA ASN A 38 29.03 13.11 1.96
C ASN A 38 28.39 11.75 2.32
N GLY A 39 28.42 10.77 1.41
CA GLY A 39 27.84 9.43 1.63
C GLY A 39 26.31 9.36 1.58
N LYS A 40 25.60 10.46 1.29
CA LYS A 40 24.13 10.49 1.19
C LYS A 40 23.67 10.59 -0.27
N VAL A 41 22.80 9.66 -0.68
CA VAL A 41 22.12 9.68 -1.98
C VAL A 41 21.19 10.90 -2.04
N GLN A 42 21.38 11.75 -3.05
CA GLN A 42 20.50 12.91 -3.28
C GLN A 42 19.17 12.48 -3.92
N PRO A 43 18.03 13.02 -3.48
CA PRO A 43 16.74 12.73 -4.08
C PRO A 43 16.67 13.30 -5.51
N GLN A 44 16.05 12.51 -6.40
CA GLN A 44 15.83 12.86 -7.81
C GLN A 44 14.73 13.91 -7.98
N TYR A 45 13.68 13.86 -7.16
CA TYR A 45 12.52 14.74 -7.23
C TYR A 45 12.40 15.66 -6.01
N LYS A 46 11.66 16.76 -6.18
CA LYS A 46 11.37 17.68 -5.08
C LYS A 46 10.29 17.09 -4.18
N THR A 47 10.64 16.79 -2.93
CA THR A 47 9.69 16.33 -1.90
C THR A 47 8.47 17.25 -1.75
N LYS A 48 8.64 18.56 -1.97
CA LYS A 48 7.56 19.56 -1.83
C LYS A 48 6.38 19.27 -2.76
N HIS A 49 6.62 18.79 -3.99
CA HIS A 49 5.54 18.50 -4.94
C HIS A 49 4.72 17.28 -4.51
N MET A 50 5.37 16.25 -3.98
CA MET A 50 4.68 15.11 -3.38
C MET A 50 3.83 15.51 -2.18
N GLU A 51 4.36 16.34 -1.28
CA GLU A 51 3.59 16.85 -0.14
C GLU A 51 2.37 17.67 -0.60
N GLN A 52 2.58 18.58 -1.56
CA GLN A 52 1.49 19.38 -2.13
C GLN A 52 0.42 18.52 -2.79
N ALA A 53 0.84 17.52 -3.58
CA ALA A 53 -0.08 16.60 -4.25
C ALA A 53 -0.91 15.78 -3.25
N ILE A 54 -0.28 15.25 -2.19
CA ILE A 54 -0.97 14.52 -1.10
C ILE A 54 -1.99 15.44 -0.41
N LYS A 55 -1.57 16.65 -0.03
CA LYS A 55 -2.46 17.61 0.65
C LYS A 55 -3.61 18.07 -0.26
N GLN A 56 -3.39 18.19 -1.56
CA GLN A 56 -4.45 18.51 -2.51
C GLN A 56 -5.49 17.39 -2.61
N VAL A 57 -5.06 16.13 -2.69
CA VAL A 57 -5.99 14.98 -2.68
C VAL A 57 -6.82 14.95 -1.40
N MET A 58 -6.17 15.18 -0.25
CA MET A 58 -6.88 15.31 1.02
C MET A 58 -7.92 16.43 1.01
N SER A 59 -7.54 17.63 0.56
CA SER A 59 -8.44 18.77 0.45
C SER A 59 -9.64 18.49 -0.46
N ASN A 60 -9.41 17.83 -1.60
CA ASN A 60 -10.49 17.46 -2.53
C ASN A 60 -11.44 16.42 -1.93
N ALA A 61 -10.95 15.57 -1.03
CA ALA A 61 -11.74 14.60 -0.27
C ALA A 61 -12.36 15.20 1.02
N GLY A 62 -12.26 16.51 1.25
CA GLY A 62 -12.85 17.20 2.40
C GLY A 62 -12.02 17.18 3.68
N TRP A 63 -10.74 16.82 3.60
CA TRP A 63 -9.81 16.77 4.74
C TRP A 63 -8.82 17.94 4.73
N THR A 64 -8.38 18.35 5.91
CA THR A 64 -7.38 19.38 6.14
C THR A 64 -6.00 18.78 6.40
N SER A 65 -4.95 19.59 6.29
CA SER A 65 -3.59 19.15 6.62
C SER A 65 -3.37 18.85 8.11
N ASP A 66 -4.31 19.22 8.98
CA ASP A 66 -4.23 18.98 10.42
C ASP A 66 -4.98 17.74 10.88
N ASP A 67 -5.72 17.08 9.97
CA ASP A 67 -6.44 15.86 10.28
C ASP A 67 -5.49 14.71 10.62
N ARG A 68 -5.74 14.10 11.77
CA ARG A 68 -4.97 13.00 12.35
C ARG A 68 -5.24 11.70 11.59
N PHE A 69 -4.22 10.85 11.50
CA PHE A 69 -4.37 9.51 10.94
C PHE A 69 -5.32 8.67 11.80
N ARG A 70 -5.19 8.74 13.14
CA ARG A 70 -6.19 8.25 14.10
C ARG A 70 -7.30 9.28 14.34
N GLY A 71 -8.00 9.61 13.27
CA GLY A 71 -9.16 10.51 13.31
C GLY A 71 -10.46 9.75 13.11
N SER A 72 -11.59 10.46 13.17
CA SER A 72 -12.89 9.89 12.83
C SER A 72 -12.95 9.48 11.35
N LYS A 73 -13.71 8.42 11.08
CA LYS A 73 -14.11 7.93 9.75
C LYS A 73 -15.46 7.22 9.88
N ASN A 74 -16.19 7.06 8.77
CA ASN A 74 -17.51 6.44 8.79
C ASN A 74 -17.44 4.90 8.83
N SER A 75 -16.41 4.32 8.22
CA SER A 75 -16.20 2.89 8.08
C SER A 75 -15.54 2.29 9.33
N SER A 76 -15.94 1.06 9.66
CA SER A 76 -15.26 0.24 10.68
C SER A 76 -13.97 -0.41 10.16
N CYS A 77 -13.67 -0.31 8.85
CA CYS A 77 -12.53 -0.96 8.21
C CYS A 77 -11.21 -0.40 8.72
N LYS A 78 -10.48 -1.15 9.56
CA LYS A 78 -9.16 -0.79 10.09
C LYS A 78 -8.12 -0.59 8.98
N THR A 79 -7.38 0.53 8.99
CA THR A 79 -6.33 0.82 8.00
C THR A 79 -4.95 0.75 8.63
N VAL A 80 -4.01 0.12 7.92
CA VAL A 80 -2.60 0.06 8.26
C VAL A 80 -1.77 0.58 7.09
N VAL A 81 -0.77 1.41 7.36
CA VAL A 81 0.22 1.88 6.37
C VAL A 81 1.61 1.55 6.87
N ILE A 82 2.43 0.98 6.00
CA ILE A 82 3.79 0.54 6.33
C ILE A 82 4.81 1.56 5.85
N ALA A 83 5.78 1.87 6.70
CA ALA A 83 7.00 2.61 6.38
C ALA A 83 8.16 1.99 7.17
N LEU A 84 9.40 2.27 6.77
CA LEU A 84 10.58 1.83 7.53
C LEU A 84 11.16 2.99 8.33
N THR A 85 11.70 2.72 9.53
CA THR A 85 12.54 3.70 10.24
C THR A 85 13.83 3.94 9.46
N ALA A 86 14.32 5.18 9.42
CA ALA A 86 15.52 5.53 8.66
C ALA A 86 16.80 4.98 9.31
N GLU A 87 16.82 4.91 10.64
CA GLU A 87 17.97 4.50 11.44
C GLU A 87 18.17 2.97 11.41
N GLY A 88 17.08 2.21 11.58
CA GLY A 88 17.13 0.76 11.74
C GLY A 88 16.55 -0.04 10.58
N ARG A 89 15.89 0.62 9.61
CA ARG A 89 15.12 -0.03 8.54
C ARG A 89 14.05 -0.99 9.07
N ALA A 90 13.56 -0.75 10.28
CA ALA A 90 12.55 -1.58 10.92
C ALA A 90 11.15 -1.18 10.42
N PRO A 91 10.28 -2.14 10.09
CA PRO A 91 8.88 -1.86 9.75
C PRO A 91 8.17 -1.11 10.87
N THR A 92 7.49 -0.03 10.49
CA THR A 92 6.57 0.75 11.33
C THR A 92 5.18 0.66 10.74
N ARG A 93 4.22 0.28 11.56
CA ARG A 93 2.80 0.17 11.20
C ARG A 93 2.07 1.39 11.72
N PHE A 94 1.76 2.32 10.82
CA PHE A 94 0.82 3.40 11.13
C PHE A 94 -0.59 2.85 11.05
N THR A 95 -1.32 2.85 12.16
CA THR A 95 -2.71 2.37 12.26
C THR A 95 -3.67 3.53 12.51
N ASP A 96 -4.84 3.50 11.88
CA ASP A 96 -5.89 4.49 12.12
C ASP A 96 -6.75 4.18 13.36
N TYR A 97 -6.36 3.16 14.12
CA TYR A 97 -6.93 2.73 15.38
C TYR A 97 -5.81 2.56 16.42
N GLU A 98 -6.18 2.57 17.70
CA GLU A 98 -5.25 2.28 18.79
C GLU A 98 -4.94 0.78 18.86
N ARG A 99 -3.66 0.45 18.96
CA ARG A 99 -3.21 -0.95 19.08
C ARG A 99 -3.14 -1.34 20.56
N PRO A 100 -3.60 -2.55 20.93
CA PRO A 100 -3.41 -3.06 22.29
C PRO A 100 -1.94 -3.02 22.72
N GLY A 101 -1.66 -2.51 23.92
CA GLY A 101 -0.30 -2.42 24.47
C GLY A 101 0.57 -1.30 23.86
N GLU A 102 0.02 -0.40 23.05
CA GLU A 102 0.76 0.76 22.56
C GLU A 102 0.79 1.89 23.59
N HIS A 103 1.99 2.39 23.90
CA HIS A 103 2.21 3.41 24.92
C HIS A 103 2.74 4.74 24.36
N SER A 104 2.91 4.86 23.04
CA SER A 104 3.52 6.03 22.43
C SER A 104 2.47 7.05 21.97
N ASN A 105 2.49 8.25 22.57
CA ASN A 105 1.62 9.36 22.14
C ASN A 105 1.90 9.84 20.71
N PHE A 106 3.07 9.52 20.15
CA PHE A 106 3.46 9.86 18.79
C PHE A 106 2.36 9.52 17.77
N TYR A 107 1.84 8.28 17.79
CA TYR A 107 0.88 7.81 16.79
C TYR A 107 -0.49 8.49 16.87
N ASN A 108 -0.83 9.06 18.03
CA ASN A 108 -2.10 9.78 18.23
C ASN A 108 -2.08 11.20 17.64
N GLU A 109 -0.89 11.73 17.33
CA GLU A 109 -0.74 13.08 16.80
C GLU A 109 -0.39 13.12 15.31
N VAL A 110 0.12 12.01 14.76
CA VAL A 110 0.53 11.91 13.36
C VAL A 110 -0.63 12.23 12.43
N LYS A 111 -0.37 13.05 11.41
CA LYS A 111 -1.34 13.52 10.42
C LYS A 111 -1.42 12.59 9.21
N ILE A 112 -2.55 12.59 8.52
CA ILE A 112 -2.77 11.72 7.35
C ILE A 112 -1.71 11.93 6.27
N TRP A 113 -1.38 13.19 5.96
CA TRP A 113 -0.38 13.49 4.92
C TRP A 113 1.04 13.07 5.33
N GLU A 114 1.35 13.05 6.62
CA GLU A 114 2.65 12.62 7.13
C GLU A 114 2.84 11.12 6.95
N VAL A 115 1.81 10.32 7.27
CA VAL A 115 1.79 8.87 7.01
C VAL A 115 1.92 8.59 5.51
N ALA A 116 1.12 9.28 4.68
CA ALA A 116 1.14 9.12 3.24
C ALA A 116 2.51 9.47 2.64
N ARG A 117 3.18 10.52 3.13
CA ARG A 117 4.51 10.90 2.65
C ARG A 117 5.61 9.98 3.21
N ALA A 118 5.46 9.45 4.43
CA ALA A 118 6.38 8.48 5.02
C ALA A 118 6.46 7.20 4.19
N THR A 119 5.31 6.61 3.84
CA THR A 119 5.26 5.40 2.99
C THR A 119 5.70 5.68 1.56
N SER A 120 5.56 6.92 1.06
CA SER A 120 5.97 7.28 -0.32
C SER A 120 7.43 7.74 -0.44
N ALA A 121 8.21 7.73 0.65
CA ALA A 121 9.59 8.22 0.69
C ALA A 121 10.61 7.23 0.07
N ALA A 122 10.38 6.86 -1.20
CA ALA A 122 11.17 5.86 -1.92
C ALA A 122 12.65 6.25 -1.96
N THR A 123 13.49 5.38 -1.42
CA THR A 123 14.94 5.58 -1.36
C THR A 123 15.44 5.81 -2.79
N SER A 124 16.24 6.87 -3.01
CA SER A 124 16.75 7.35 -4.32
C SER A 124 15.80 8.26 -5.14
N PHE A 125 14.50 8.32 -4.83
CA PHE A 125 13.54 9.22 -5.48
C PHE A 125 13.24 10.45 -4.63
N PHE A 126 12.90 10.23 -3.37
CA PHE A 126 12.48 11.26 -2.42
C PHE A 126 13.33 11.25 -1.16
N ALA A 127 13.38 12.39 -0.46
CA ALA A 127 14.05 12.45 0.83
C ALA A 127 13.27 11.63 1.89
N PRO A 128 13.92 11.22 2.99
CA PRO A 128 13.23 10.63 4.15
C PRO A 128 12.21 11.59 4.77
N MET A 129 11.10 11.07 5.33
CA MET A 129 10.11 11.84 6.07
C MET A 129 10.51 12.01 7.52
N GLU A 130 10.65 13.25 7.99
CA GLU A 130 10.80 13.52 9.41
C GLU A 130 9.45 13.96 9.97
N ILE A 131 8.96 13.23 10.98
CA ILE A 131 7.77 13.58 11.74
C ILE A 131 8.23 13.92 13.15
N THR A 132 7.89 15.11 13.62
CA THR A 132 8.31 15.59 14.95
C THR A 132 7.09 15.88 15.80
N HIS A 133 6.88 15.04 16.82
CA HIS A 133 5.85 15.21 17.83
C HIS A 133 6.48 15.15 19.22
N ALA A 134 5.95 15.95 20.16
CA ALA A 134 6.48 16.07 21.52
C ALA A 134 8.01 16.33 21.62
N GLY A 135 8.60 16.95 20.60
CA GLY A 135 10.05 17.22 20.53
C GLY A 135 10.92 16.03 20.09
N GLU A 136 10.32 14.89 19.74
CA GLU A 136 11.04 13.71 19.26
C GLU A 136 10.93 13.59 17.73
N PRO A 137 11.98 13.92 16.97
CA PRO A 137 11.99 13.69 15.52
C PRO A 137 12.16 12.20 15.23
N ARG A 138 11.29 11.66 14.37
CA ARG A 138 11.40 10.29 13.84
C ARG A 138 11.46 10.33 12.32
N ARG A 139 12.39 9.58 11.74
CA ARG A 139 12.63 9.59 10.29
C ARG A 139 12.17 8.30 9.66
N PHE A 140 11.44 8.42 8.57
CA PHE A 140 10.80 7.32 7.86
C PHE A 140 11.19 7.29 6.39
N LEU A 141 11.19 6.08 5.84
CA LEU A 141 11.44 5.75 4.46
C LEU A 141 10.26 4.93 3.94
N ASP A 142 10.09 4.92 2.63
CA ASP A 142 9.22 3.94 1.99
C ASP A 142 9.64 2.52 2.37
N ALA A 143 8.65 1.63 2.41
CA ALA A 143 8.78 0.20 2.63
C ALA A 143 9.85 -0.44 1.72
N GLY A 144 10.14 0.13 0.55
CA GLY A 144 11.35 -0.16 -0.24
C GLY A 144 11.54 -1.64 -0.59
N ILE A 145 12.76 -1.99 -1.00
CA ILE A 145 13.13 -3.39 -1.29
C ILE A 145 13.02 -4.19 0.01
N GLY A 146 12.07 -5.14 0.07
CA GLY A 146 11.87 -6.07 1.19
C GLY A 146 10.56 -5.89 1.96
N SER A 147 9.74 -4.89 1.66
CA SER A 147 8.41 -4.71 2.28
C SER A 147 7.38 -4.05 1.36
N ASN A 148 7.64 -3.98 0.05
CA ASN A 148 6.72 -3.35 -0.91
C ASN A 148 5.46 -4.20 -1.17
N ASN A 149 5.47 -5.47 -0.78
CA ASN A 149 4.24 -6.23 -0.54
C ASN A 149 4.01 -6.32 0.97
N PRO A 150 3.04 -5.58 1.54
CA PRO A 150 2.84 -5.52 2.98
C PRO A 150 2.11 -6.75 3.55
N ILE A 151 2.03 -7.87 2.81
CA ILE A 151 1.18 -9.01 3.16
C ILE A 151 1.55 -9.63 4.52
N ASP A 152 2.84 -9.79 4.80
CA ASP A 152 3.31 -10.33 6.08
C ASP A 152 3.03 -9.36 7.23
N GLU A 153 3.31 -8.07 7.04
CA GLU A 153 3.05 -7.03 8.03
C GLU A 153 1.56 -6.87 8.33
N LEU A 154 0.72 -6.94 7.30
CA LEU A 154 -0.74 -6.91 7.43
C LEU A 154 -1.24 -8.17 8.14
N TYR A 155 -0.73 -9.35 7.79
CA TYR A 155 -1.10 -10.61 8.42
C TYR A 155 -0.77 -10.60 9.91
N LEU A 156 0.45 -10.22 10.28
CA LEU A 156 0.88 -10.12 11.68
C LEU A 156 0.06 -9.08 12.45
N GLU A 157 -0.22 -7.93 11.83
CA GLU A 157 -1.04 -6.91 12.45
C GLU A 157 -2.47 -7.40 12.68
N ALA A 158 -3.09 -8.01 11.67
CA ALA A 158 -4.43 -8.56 11.79
C ALA A 158 -4.47 -9.66 12.86
N MET A 159 -3.55 -10.62 12.83
CA MET A 159 -3.44 -11.69 13.84
C MET A 159 -3.38 -11.13 15.27
N SER A 160 -2.60 -10.06 15.49
CA SER A 160 -2.48 -9.41 16.80
C SER A 160 -3.80 -8.81 17.31
N GLN A 161 -4.72 -8.44 16.41
CA GLN A 161 -6.03 -7.90 16.78
C GLN A 161 -7.00 -8.98 17.24
N PHE A 162 -6.77 -10.25 16.88
CA PHE A 162 -7.64 -11.37 17.26
C PHE A 162 -7.10 -12.18 18.45
N ASP A 163 -5.86 -11.89 18.89
CA ASP A 163 -5.16 -12.62 19.96
C ASP A 163 -5.17 -14.14 19.74
N LYS A 164 -4.69 -14.55 18.56
CA LYS A 164 -4.71 -15.95 18.10
C LYS A 164 -3.32 -16.45 17.73
N SER A 165 -3.15 -17.76 17.87
CA SER A 165 -2.06 -18.45 17.18
C SER A 165 -2.24 -18.39 15.67
N GLU A 166 -1.16 -18.57 14.92
CA GLU A 166 -1.18 -18.53 13.46
C GLU A 166 -2.20 -19.51 12.85
N GLU A 167 -2.23 -20.76 13.33
CA GLU A 167 -3.14 -21.78 12.79
C GLU A 167 -4.61 -21.43 13.03
N GLU A 168 -4.93 -20.85 14.19
CA GLU A 168 -6.29 -20.42 14.52
C GLU A 168 -6.70 -19.17 13.72
N PHE A 169 -5.74 -18.28 13.47
CA PHE A 169 -5.99 -17.08 12.68
C PHE A 169 -6.22 -17.42 11.20
N ASP A 170 -5.39 -18.28 10.62
CA ASP A 170 -5.55 -18.81 9.26
C ASP A 170 -6.96 -19.38 9.05
N LYS A 171 -7.50 -20.10 10.06
CA LYS A 171 -8.86 -20.68 9.99
C LYS A 171 -9.95 -19.62 9.93
N GLN A 172 -9.76 -18.46 10.55
CA GLN A 172 -10.73 -17.36 10.61
C GLN A 172 -10.67 -16.43 9.40
N ILE A 173 -9.55 -16.39 8.68
CA ILE A 173 -9.44 -15.57 7.47
C ILE A 173 -10.39 -16.13 6.40
N ARG A 174 -11.52 -15.45 6.22
CA ARG A 174 -12.46 -15.75 5.14
C ARG A 174 -11.82 -15.50 3.78
N VAL A 175 -11.23 -14.33 3.62
CA VAL A 175 -10.56 -13.91 2.39
C VAL A 175 -9.41 -12.96 2.71
N LEU A 176 -8.28 -13.16 2.04
CA LEU A 176 -7.14 -12.27 2.03
C LEU A 176 -6.79 -11.97 0.58
N VAL A 177 -6.87 -10.70 0.20
CA VAL A 177 -6.59 -10.23 -1.16
C VAL A 177 -5.36 -9.37 -1.15
N SER A 178 -4.39 -9.74 -1.98
CA SER A 178 -3.17 -8.98 -2.22
C SER A 178 -3.18 -8.46 -3.65
N ILE A 179 -3.06 -7.14 -3.82
CA ILE A 179 -3.05 -6.49 -5.14
C ILE A 179 -1.64 -5.97 -5.40
N GLY A 180 -1.03 -6.40 -6.50
CA GLY A 180 0.29 -5.98 -6.93
C GLY A 180 0.24 -4.93 -8.03
N THR A 181 1.35 -4.20 -8.16
CA THR A 181 1.51 -3.11 -9.13
C THR A 181 2.25 -3.55 -10.40
N GLY A 182 2.43 -4.85 -10.62
CA GLY A 182 3.18 -5.38 -11.74
C GLY A 182 4.10 -6.53 -11.36
N ARG A 183 4.26 -7.48 -12.28
CA ARG A 183 5.38 -8.44 -12.26
C ARG A 183 6.45 -8.04 -13.28
N PRO A 184 7.73 -8.38 -13.04
CA PRO A 184 8.78 -8.22 -14.03
C PRO A 184 8.42 -8.94 -15.33
N ALA A 185 8.70 -8.30 -16.47
CA ALA A 185 8.67 -8.99 -17.75
C ALA A 185 9.70 -10.13 -17.77
N LEU A 186 9.33 -11.30 -18.32
CA LEU A 186 10.22 -12.48 -18.39
C LEU A 186 11.42 -12.30 -19.33
N HIS A 187 11.44 -11.22 -20.09
CA HIS A 187 12.49 -10.85 -21.03
C HIS A 187 13.36 -9.79 -20.35
N GLY A 188 14.66 -10.09 -20.25
CA GLY A 188 15.62 -9.21 -19.60
C GLY A 188 15.60 -7.81 -20.21
N PHE A 189 15.79 -6.81 -19.36
CA PHE A 189 16.05 -5.44 -19.78
C PHE A 189 17.29 -5.39 -20.68
N GLY A 190 17.21 -4.70 -21.82
CA GLY A 190 18.37 -4.49 -22.69
C GLY A 190 19.51 -3.72 -22.00
N GLU A 191 20.69 -3.66 -22.62
CA GLU A 191 21.91 -3.09 -22.00
C GLU A 191 21.82 -1.58 -21.67
N LYS A 192 20.76 -0.86 -22.09
CA LYS A 192 20.59 0.60 -21.94
C LYS A 192 19.47 1.01 -20.97
N VAL A 193 19.26 0.27 -19.88
CA VAL A 193 18.18 0.57 -18.92
C VAL A 193 18.62 1.53 -17.82
N THR A 194 17.74 2.49 -17.50
CA THR A 194 17.97 3.49 -16.47
C THR A 194 17.95 2.86 -15.07
N GLU A 195 18.67 3.45 -14.12
CA GLU A 195 18.69 2.98 -12.72
C GLU A 195 17.31 3.02 -12.03
N VAL A 196 16.43 3.94 -12.47
CA VAL A 196 15.03 4.00 -12.04
C VAL A 196 14.28 2.72 -12.45
N ALA A 197 14.40 2.32 -13.72
CA ALA A 197 13.77 1.10 -14.21
C ALA A 197 14.35 -0.17 -13.57
N LYS A 198 15.67 -0.22 -13.31
CA LYS A 198 16.27 -1.32 -12.52
C LYS A 198 15.70 -1.41 -11.12
N SER A 199 15.52 -0.27 -10.45
CA SER A 199 14.95 -0.22 -9.10
C SER A 199 13.50 -0.72 -9.09
N ILE A 200 12.69 -0.31 -10.09
CA ILE A 200 11.30 -0.77 -10.26
C ILE A 200 11.24 -2.27 -10.52
N ALA A 201 12.11 -2.78 -11.39
CA ALA A 201 12.22 -4.22 -11.64
C ALA A 201 12.56 -5.01 -10.37
N SER A 202 13.56 -4.55 -9.60
CA SER A 202 13.94 -5.17 -8.34
C SER A 202 12.79 -5.20 -7.33
N ILE A 203 12.02 -4.11 -7.25
CA ILE A 203 10.83 -4.03 -6.39
C ILE A 203 9.77 -5.01 -6.87
N ALA A 204 9.46 -5.03 -8.18
CA ALA A 204 8.46 -5.93 -8.74
C ALA A 204 8.82 -7.41 -8.49
N THR A 205 10.09 -7.78 -8.65
CA THR A 205 10.59 -9.12 -8.30
C THR A 205 10.37 -9.43 -6.83
N GLU A 206 10.85 -8.56 -5.93
CA GLU A 206 10.73 -8.77 -4.48
C GLU A 206 9.27 -8.90 -4.04
N THR A 207 8.37 -8.03 -4.51
CA THR A 207 6.95 -8.12 -4.14
C THR A 207 6.29 -9.43 -4.58
N GLN A 208 6.75 -10.00 -5.71
CA GLN A 208 6.26 -11.27 -6.21
C GLN A 208 6.86 -12.45 -5.43
N ASP A 209 8.14 -12.39 -5.07
CA ASP A 209 8.79 -13.40 -4.23
C ASP A 209 8.18 -13.44 -2.83
N THR A 210 7.86 -12.28 -2.25
CA THR A 210 7.13 -12.16 -0.98
C THR A 210 5.73 -12.77 -1.08
N ALA A 211 4.99 -12.51 -2.17
CA ALA A 211 3.68 -13.15 -2.39
C ALA A 211 3.79 -14.68 -2.54
N ASN A 212 4.81 -15.17 -3.24
CA ASN A 212 5.06 -16.60 -3.42
C ASN A 212 5.41 -17.27 -2.09
N THR A 213 6.28 -16.63 -1.30
CA THR A 213 6.67 -17.10 0.02
C THR A 213 5.47 -17.17 0.94
N PHE A 214 4.66 -16.11 1.01
CA PHE A 214 3.42 -16.10 1.80
C PHE A 214 2.47 -17.24 1.38
N HIS A 215 2.26 -17.45 0.08
CA HIS A 215 1.44 -18.56 -0.40
C HIS A 215 1.94 -19.94 0.06
N LEU A 216 3.27 -20.15 0.02
CA LEU A 216 3.90 -21.41 0.42
C LEU A 216 3.90 -21.63 1.93
N THR A 217 3.98 -20.56 2.72
CA THR A 217 3.84 -20.61 4.18
C THR A 217 2.38 -20.89 4.56
N HIS A 218 1.42 -20.18 3.97
CA HIS A 218 -0.01 -20.26 4.29
C HIS A 218 -0.78 -21.17 3.31
N ARG A 219 -0.22 -22.33 2.95
CA ARG A 219 -0.84 -23.25 1.96
C ARG A 219 -2.23 -23.72 2.35
N LYS A 220 -2.51 -23.88 3.64
CA LYS A 220 -3.86 -24.26 4.12
C LYS A 220 -4.87 -23.18 3.77
N LEU A 221 -4.53 -21.91 4.00
CA LEU A 221 -5.34 -20.76 3.62
C LEU A 221 -5.50 -20.65 2.09
N ALA A 222 -4.40 -20.82 1.35
CA ALA A 222 -4.43 -20.74 -0.11
C ALA A 222 -5.23 -21.86 -0.77
N ASN A 223 -4.99 -23.12 -0.37
CA ASN A 223 -5.63 -24.31 -0.95
C ASN A 223 -7.14 -24.34 -0.73
N ARG A 224 -7.64 -23.73 0.35
CA ARG A 224 -9.09 -23.59 0.59
C ARG A 224 -9.71 -22.38 -0.09
N GLY A 225 -8.96 -21.66 -0.93
CA GLY A 225 -9.44 -20.48 -1.64
C GLY A 225 -9.58 -19.24 -0.75
N GLY A 226 -8.84 -19.14 0.35
CA GLY A 226 -8.88 -17.98 1.26
C GLY A 226 -7.83 -16.91 0.94
N TYR A 227 -6.91 -17.15 0.00
CA TYR A 227 -5.88 -16.19 -0.41
C TYR A 227 -5.89 -15.97 -1.93
N PHE A 228 -5.94 -14.70 -2.35
CA PHE A 228 -5.94 -14.29 -3.76
C PHE A 228 -4.86 -13.23 -3.99
N ARG A 229 -4.05 -13.41 -5.05
CA ARG A 229 -3.05 -12.44 -5.49
C ARG A 229 -3.38 -11.99 -6.91
N PHE A 230 -3.76 -10.73 -7.05
CA PHE A 230 -3.92 -10.09 -8.36
C PHE A 230 -2.66 -9.29 -8.66
N ASN A 231 -1.96 -9.62 -9.75
CA ASN A 231 -0.73 -8.90 -10.10
C ASN A 231 -0.54 -8.91 -11.63
N PRO A 232 -0.88 -7.82 -12.34
CA PRO A 232 -0.79 -7.79 -13.80
C PRO A 232 0.65 -8.02 -14.29
N PRO A 233 0.85 -8.77 -15.38
CA PRO A 233 2.18 -8.93 -15.97
C PRO A 233 2.67 -7.64 -16.63
N ASP A 234 3.99 -7.53 -16.80
CA ASP A 234 4.68 -6.54 -17.64
C ASP A 234 4.48 -5.05 -17.27
N LEU A 235 3.87 -4.70 -16.13
CA LEU A 235 3.75 -3.28 -15.74
C LEU A 235 5.09 -2.64 -15.32
N SER A 236 6.10 -3.44 -14.97
CA SER A 236 7.43 -2.95 -14.55
C SER A 236 8.23 -2.22 -15.63
N GLU A 237 7.83 -2.34 -16.90
CA GLU A 237 8.47 -1.64 -18.02
C GLU A 237 8.10 -0.16 -18.11
N VAL A 238 7.07 0.25 -17.38
CA VAL A 238 6.67 1.65 -17.25
C VAL A 238 7.39 2.22 -16.02
N ALA A 239 8.34 3.13 -16.24
CA ALA A 239 9.01 3.76 -15.13
C ALA A 239 8.04 4.66 -14.37
N ILE A 240 8.20 4.74 -13.04
CA ILE A 240 7.29 5.48 -12.15
C ILE A 240 7.20 6.97 -12.49
N ASP A 241 8.21 7.50 -13.19
CA ASP A 241 8.30 8.88 -13.64
C ASP A 241 7.85 9.10 -15.10
N GLU A 242 7.32 8.08 -15.77
CA GLU A 242 6.78 8.16 -17.13
C GLU A 242 5.26 8.35 -17.07
N SER A 243 4.80 9.50 -16.55
CA SER A 243 3.37 9.83 -16.51
C SER A 243 2.70 9.81 -17.90
N SER A 244 3.46 9.92 -18.98
CA SER A 244 3.01 9.78 -20.37
C SER A 244 2.57 8.36 -20.76
N LYS A 245 2.88 7.33 -19.95
CA LYS A 245 2.53 5.92 -20.22
C LYS A 245 1.27 5.44 -19.49
N LYS A 246 0.46 6.34 -18.94
CA LYS A 246 -0.86 6.04 -18.32
C LYS A 246 -1.74 5.12 -19.19
N GLY A 247 -1.79 5.38 -20.50
CA GLY A 247 -2.55 4.57 -21.45
C GLY A 247 -2.06 3.12 -21.58
N ILE A 248 -0.75 2.89 -21.45
CA ILE A 248 -0.16 1.54 -21.46
C ILE A 248 -0.56 0.78 -20.19
N ILE A 249 -0.47 1.42 -19.02
CA ILE A 249 -0.90 0.84 -17.76
C ILE A 249 -2.37 0.44 -17.85
N ALA A 250 -3.24 1.36 -18.25
CA ALA A 250 -4.67 1.11 -18.39
C ALA A 250 -4.97 -0.06 -19.34
N SER A 251 -4.35 -0.08 -20.53
CA SER A 251 -4.54 -1.16 -21.50
C SER A 251 -4.05 -2.52 -21.00
N ARG A 252 -2.89 -2.57 -20.32
CA ARG A 252 -2.35 -3.82 -19.75
C ARG A 252 -3.20 -4.32 -18.58
N THR A 253 -3.65 -3.44 -17.70
CA THR A 253 -4.55 -3.81 -16.59
C THR A 253 -5.93 -4.25 -17.09
N ASP A 254 -6.45 -3.63 -18.16
CA ASP A 254 -7.71 -4.02 -18.78
C ASP A 254 -7.60 -5.40 -19.45
N THR A 255 -6.51 -5.64 -20.18
CA THR A 255 -6.22 -6.97 -20.76
C THR A 255 -6.14 -8.04 -19.68
N TYR A 256 -5.43 -7.77 -18.57
CA TYR A 256 -5.34 -8.66 -17.43
C TYR A 256 -6.71 -8.87 -16.75
N GLY A 257 -7.48 -7.82 -16.52
CA GLY A 257 -8.81 -7.92 -15.91
C GLY A 257 -9.79 -8.77 -16.72
N ASN A 258 -9.64 -8.79 -18.05
CA ASN A 258 -10.48 -9.55 -18.97
C ASN A 258 -9.89 -10.92 -19.36
N ASP A 259 -8.71 -11.29 -18.85
CA ASP A 259 -8.15 -12.61 -19.13
C ASP A 259 -8.96 -13.71 -18.42
N ALA A 260 -9.14 -14.86 -19.08
CA ALA A 260 -10.03 -15.91 -18.60
C ALA A 260 -9.66 -16.44 -17.20
N HIS A 261 -8.37 -16.50 -16.88
CA HIS A 261 -7.89 -16.97 -15.59
C HIS A 261 -8.15 -15.92 -14.49
N THR A 262 -7.97 -14.64 -14.80
CA THR A 262 -8.28 -13.55 -13.87
C THR A 262 -9.78 -13.47 -13.62
N LEU A 263 -10.63 -13.60 -14.64
CA LEU A 263 -12.09 -13.66 -14.47
C LEU A 263 -12.50 -14.81 -13.55
N GLU A 264 -12.00 -16.03 -13.78
CA GLU A 264 -12.25 -17.18 -12.91
C GLU A 264 -11.78 -16.92 -11.47
N MET A 265 -10.63 -16.27 -11.29
CA MET A 265 -10.11 -15.91 -9.97
C MET A 265 -10.99 -14.87 -9.27
N VAL A 266 -11.53 -13.89 -10.00
CA VAL A 266 -12.48 -12.91 -9.46
C VAL A 266 -13.79 -13.60 -9.06
N GLU A 267 -14.33 -14.50 -9.88
CA GLU A 267 -15.55 -15.25 -9.54
C GLU A 267 -15.37 -16.07 -8.26
N ARG A 268 -14.25 -16.78 -8.12
CA ARG A 268 -13.91 -17.51 -6.89
C ARG A 268 -13.76 -16.57 -5.70
N TRP A 269 -13.11 -15.43 -5.89
CA TRP A 269 -12.97 -14.42 -4.84
C TRP A 269 -14.35 -13.92 -4.38
N VAL A 270 -15.22 -13.50 -5.31
CA VAL A 270 -16.58 -13.00 -5.00
C VAL A 270 -17.39 -14.07 -4.27
N ALA A 271 -17.33 -15.34 -4.72
CA ALA A 271 -18.02 -16.44 -4.06
C ALA A 271 -17.57 -16.64 -2.60
N VAL A 272 -16.27 -16.54 -2.33
CA VAL A 272 -15.71 -16.69 -0.98
C VAL A 272 -15.99 -15.46 -0.11
N ALA A 273 -15.80 -14.25 -0.65
CA ALA A 273 -16.04 -12.99 0.06
C ALA A 273 -17.52 -12.80 0.42
N GLY A 274 -18.43 -13.32 -0.43
CA GLY A 274 -19.88 -13.23 -0.30
C GLY A 274 -20.39 -11.83 0.01
N PHE A 275 -21.56 -11.74 0.66
CA PHE A 275 -22.12 -10.47 1.11
C PHE A 275 -21.72 -10.21 2.57
N GLU A 276 -21.31 -8.99 2.90
CA GLU A 276 -21.20 -8.57 4.29
C GLU A 276 -22.60 -8.67 4.93
N LYS A 277 -22.72 -9.44 6.02
CA LYS A 277 -23.87 -9.28 6.90
C LYS A 277 -23.68 -7.96 7.63
N SER A 278 -24.54 -6.99 7.40
CA SER A 278 -24.51 -5.77 8.21
C SER A 278 -24.66 -6.15 9.68
N ALA A 279 -24.06 -5.38 10.59
CA ALA A 279 -24.19 -5.61 12.03
C ALA A 279 -25.66 -5.70 12.49
N SER A 280 -26.58 -5.07 11.74
CA SER A 280 -28.03 -5.18 11.96
C SER A 280 -28.60 -6.59 11.69
N THR A 281 -28.09 -7.35 10.72
CA THR A 281 -28.58 -8.70 10.41
C THR A 281 -28.18 -9.72 11.49
N LEU A 282 -27.11 -9.45 12.25
CA LEU A 282 -26.68 -10.29 13.37
C LEU A 282 -27.59 -10.10 14.59
N ILE A 283 -28.08 -8.88 14.85
CA ILE A 283 -29.00 -8.59 15.95
C ILE A 283 -30.36 -9.26 15.70
N GLU A 284 -30.90 -9.19 14.48
CA GLU A 284 -32.17 -9.88 14.13
C GLU A 284 -32.06 -11.40 14.26
N SER A 285 -30.89 -11.98 13.96
CA SER A 285 -30.67 -13.43 14.12
C SER A 285 -30.54 -13.88 15.57
N ILE A 286 -30.17 -12.98 16.48
CA ILE A 286 -30.07 -13.26 17.93
C ILE A 286 -31.46 -13.10 18.57
N GLU A 287 -32.24 -12.08 18.20
CA GLU A 287 -33.62 -11.91 18.70
C GLU A 287 -34.57 -13.03 18.25
N MET A 288 -34.31 -13.67 17.10
CA MET A 288 -35.09 -14.81 16.62
C MET A 288 -34.78 -16.14 17.33
N ILE A 289 -33.67 -16.24 18.07
CA ILE A 289 -33.30 -17.45 18.82
C ILE A 289 -33.87 -17.43 20.25
N ASP A 290 -34.18 -16.25 20.80
CA ASP A 290 -34.77 -16.08 22.14
C ASP A 290 -36.31 -16.21 22.18
N PHE A 291 -36.94 -16.60 21.06
CA PHE A 291 -38.38 -16.91 20.98
C PHE A 291 -38.65 -18.31 20.39
N THR A 292 -38.08 -19.36 20.98
CA THR A 292 -38.58 -20.75 20.91
C THR A 292 -38.18 -21.50 22.17
#